data_AF-A0A9P8BI27-F1
#
_entry.id   AF-A0A9P8BI27-F1
#
_cell.length_a   1.000
_cell.length_b   1.000
_cell.length_c   1.000
_cell.angle_alpha   90.00
_cell.angle_beta   90.00
_cell.angle_gamma   90.00
#
_symmetry.space_group_name_H-M   'P 1'
#
loop_
_entity.id
_entity.type
_entity.pdbx_description
1 polymer ?
#
loop_
_entity_poly.entity_id
_entity_poly.type
_entity_poly.pdbx_seq_one_letter_code
_entity_poly.pdbx_strand_id
1 'polypeptide(L)'
;MERLRTFASMSHQWLLLVNETRSFWRAVSSNMPLPLLQTILSRSANHSLDVIYSKKRRDSTHRRRFTTLVVEHVHRWRSLTIWNNPRDAEDVNTVQSLVHLSAPALEVLTCRGRQEAVDLFSGEAHRLRRLKLQQFCIPWESKMLSGLEILDLKNIGTNLPSVVQLLATLAASPGLVELRLNSSDHY
;
A
#
# COMPACT_ATOMS: atom_id res chain seq x y z
N MET A 1 -14.04 -8.70 -2.81
CA MET A 1 -15.38 -8.50 -2.25
C MET A 1 -16.49 -9.20 -3.03
N GLU A 2 -16.53 -9.14 -4.37
CA GLU A 2 -17.55 -9.87 -5.15
C GLU A 2 -17.56 -11.37 -4.86
N ARG A 3 -16.38 -12.02 -4.84
CA ARG A 3 -16.25 -13.43 -4.46
C ARG A 3 -16.82 -13.75 -3.07
N LEU A 4 -16.60 -12.88 -2.07
CA LEU A 4 -17.16 -13.08 -0.72
C LEU A 4 -18.69 -12.98 -0.70
N ARG A 5 -19.26 -12.08 -1.51
CA ARG A 5 -20.72 -12.00 -1.69
C ARG A 5 -21.26 -13.27 -2.35
N THR A 6 -20.58 -13.77 -3.38
CA THR A 6 -20.95 -15.03 -4.02
C THR A 6 -20.92 -16.18 -3.02
N PHE A 7 -19.84 -16.35 -2.24
CA PHE A 7 -19.76 -17.40 -1.21
C PHE A 7 -20.87 -17.27 -0.16
N ALA A 8 -21.09 -16.07 0.37
CA ALA A 8 -22.11 -15.82 1.37
C ALA A 8 -23.55 -16.09 0.85
N SER A 9 -23.76 -16.01 -0.47
CA SER A 9 -25.07 -16.30 -1.09
C SER A 9 -25.34 -17.78 -1.36
N MET A 10 -24.35 -18.67 -1.22
CA MET A 10 -24.50 -20.08 -1.54
C MET A 10 -25.26 -20.87 -0.45
N SER A 11 -25.08 -20.52 0.83
CA SER A 11 -25.81 -21.14 1.95
C SER A 11 -25.75 -20.28 3.21
N HIS A 12 -26.68 -20.51 4.15
CA HIS A 12 -26.66 -19.87 5.47
C HIS A 12 -25.37 -20.18 6.25
N GLN A 13 -24.84 -21.40 6.12
CA GLN A 13 -23.59 -21.80 6.78
C GLN A 13 -22.39 -21.01 6.24
N TRP A 14 -22.31 -20.79 4.93
CA TRP A 14 -21.24 -19.96 4.34
C TRP A 14 -21.34 -18.50 4.78
N LEU A 15 -22.56 -17.97 4.88
CA LEU A 15 -22.77 -16.62 5.41
C LEU A 15 -22.26 -16.49 6.85
N LEU A 16 -22.60 -17.44 7.73
CA LEU A 16 -22.12 -17.46 9.12
C LEU A 16 -20.59 -17.54 9.18
N LEU A 17 -19.99 -18.48 8.44
CA LEU A 17 -18.54 -18.66 8.41
C LEU A 17 -17.82 -17.40 7.93
N VAL A 18 -18.34 -16.73 6.90
CA VAL A 18 -17.78 -15.46 6.41
C VAL A 18 -17.90 -14.36 7.45
N ASN A 19 -19.03 -14.28 8.17
CA ASN A 19 -19.25 -13.27 9.20
C ASN A 19 -18.35 -13.48 10.43
N GLU A 20 -18.09 -14.72 10.83
CA GLU A 20 -17.29 -15.06 12.00
C GLU A 20 -15.78 -15.01 11.73
N THR A 21 -15.37 -15.23 10.49
CA THR A 21 -13.95 -15.29 10.12
C THR A 21 -13.40 -13.90 9.80
N ARG A 22 -12.77 -13.27 10.81
CA ARG A 22 -12.20 -11.91 10.72
C ARG A 22 -11.21 -11.70 9.58
N SER A 23 -10.46 -12.73 9.18
CA SER A 23 -9.47 -12.65 8.10
C SER A 23 -10.09 -12.37 6.72
N PHE A 24 -11.38 -12.66 6.51
CA PHE A 24 -12.09 -12.28 5.28
C PHE A 24 -12.37 -10.77 5.19
N TRP A 25 -12.34 -10.06 6.32
CA TRP A 25 -12.62 -8.63 6.43
C TRP A 25 -11.34 -7.78 6.42
N ARG A 26 -10.21 -8.31 5.93
CA ARG A 26 -8.93 -7.56 5.95
C ARG A 26 -8.77 -6.53 4.83
N ALA A 27 -9.42 -6.73 3.70
CA ALA A 27 -9.16 -5.94 2.49
C ALA A 27 -10.08 -4.72 2.38
N VAL A 28 -9.48 -3.53 2.31
CA VAL A 28 -10.19 -2.26 2.12
C VAL A 28 -9.68 -1.53 0.88
N SER A 29 -10.58 -0.88 0.15
CA SER A 29 -10.24 -0.11 -1.05
C SER A 29 -10.98 1.23 -1.11
N SER A 30 -10.31 2.25 -1.63
CA SER A 30 -10.86 3.61 -1.84
C SER A 30 -12.08 3.66 -2.78
N ASN A 31 -12.39 2.57 -3.48
CA ASN A 31 -13.57 2.48 -4.35
C ASN A 31 -14.84 2.03 -3.62
N MET A 32 -14.68 1.49 -2.40
CA MET A 32 -15.76 0.90 -1.64
C MET A 32 -16.69 1.98 -1.07
N PRO A 33 -18.00 1.76 -1.01
CA PRO A 33 -18.90 2.64 -0.26
C PRO A 33 -18.44 2.78 1.21
N LEU A 34 -18.49 3.99 1.77
CA LEU A 34 -18.06 4.26 3.15
C LEU A 34 -18.82 3.42 4.21
N PRO A 35 -20.13 3.14 4.08
CA PRO A 35 -20.81 2.26 5.04
C PRO A 35 -20.24 0.83 5.05
N LEU A 36 -19.85 0.33 3.87
CA LEU A 36 -19.20 -0.97 3.75
C LEU A 36 -17.79 -0.94 4.35
N LEU A 37 -17.02 0.13 4.12
CA LEU A 37 -15.72 0.32 4.75
C LEU A 37 -15.83 0.23 6.27
N GLN A 38 -16.75 0.98 6.89
CA GLN A 38 -16.95 0.96 8.35
C GLN A 38 -17.33 -0.45 8.86
N THR A 39 -18.17 -1.16 8.12
CA THR A 39 -18.52 -2.55 8.43
C THR A 39 -17.28 -3.46 8.41
N ILE A 40 -16.42 -3.31 7.40
CA ILE A 40 -15.17 -4.08 7.28
C ILE A 40 -14.19 -3.73 8.42
N LEU A 41 -14.00 -2.43 8.70
CA LEU A 41 -13.12 -1.96 9.77
C LEU A 41 -13.58 -2.47 11.13
N SER A 42 -14.89 -2.43 11.41
CA SER A 42 -15.49 -2.98 12.64
C SER A 42 -15.31 -4.49 12.74
N ARG A 43 -15.63 -5.24 11.68
CA ARG A 43 -15.57 -6.72 11.68
C ARG A 43 -14.16 -7.29 11.71
N SER A 44 -13.19 -6.60 11.11
CA SER A 44 -11.79 -7.01 11.17
C SER A 44 -11.18 -6.84 12.57
N ALA A 45 -11.79 -6.03 13.45
CA ALA A 45 -11.33 -5.78 14.81
C ALA A 45 -9.83 -5.39 14.86
N ASN A 46 -8.97 -6.25 15.43
CA ASN A 46 -7.52 -6.04 15.52
C ASN A 46 -6.71 -6.83 14.47
N HIS A 47 -7.37 -7.43 13.46
CA HIS A 47 -6.64 -8.16 12.41
C HIS A 47 -5.88 -7.22 11.48
N SER A 48 -4.82 -7.73 10.86
CA SER A 48 -4.06 -6.99 9.85
C SER A 48 -4.95 -6.53 8.68
N LEU A 49 -4.69 -5.34 8.14
CA LEU A 49 -5.41 -4.78 6.99
C LEU A 49 -4.58 -4.77 5.71
N ASP A 50 -5.26 -5.04 4.59
CA ASP A 50 -4.75 -4.86 3.24
C ASP A 50 -5.44 -3.63 2.61
N VAL A 51 -4.71 -2.53 2.40
CA VAL A 51 -5.25 -1.24 1.99
C VAL A 51 -4.94 -0.94 0.53
N ILE A 52 -5.95 -0.58 -0.26
CA ILE A 52 -5.80 -0.28 -1.69
C ILE A 52 -6.36 1.11 -2.02
N TYR A 53 -5.48 2.08 -2.20
CA TYR A 53 -5.80 3.38 -2.78
C TYR A 53 -5.73 3.30 -4.30
N SER A 54 -6.86 3.51 -4.96
CA SER A 54 -6.96 3.44 -6.41
C SER A 54 -7.80 4.58 -7.00
N LYS A 55 -7.45 4.95 -8.22
CA LYS A 55 -7.96 6.07 -9.01
C LYS A 55 -9.37 5.88 -9.61
N LYS A 56 -10.24 4.97 -9.13
CA LYS A 56 -11.56 4.83 -9.79
C LYS A 56 -12.48 6.02 -9.46
N ARG A 57 -13.58 6.10 -10.21
CA ARG A 57 -14.57 7.21 -10.40
C ARG A 57 -15.22 7.85 -9.15
N ARG A 58 -14.61 7.80 -7.97
CA ARG A 58 -15.13 8.47 -6.76
C ARG A 58 -14.61 9.90 -6.70
N ASP A 59 -15.44 10.80 -6.16
CA ASP A 59 -15.04 12.19 -5.96
C ASP A 59 -13.96 12.36 -4.88
N SER A 60 -13.35 13.55 -4.82
CA SER A 60 -12.34 13.94 -3.84
C SER A 60 -12.80 13.78 -2.39
N THR A 61 -14.06 14.13 -2.11
CA THR A 61 -14.62 14.07 -0.75
C THR A 61 -14.69 12.64 -0.24
N HIS A 62 -15.08 11.70 -1.10
CA HIS A 62 -15.09 10.28 -0.79
C HIS A 62 -13.69 9.77 -0.46
N ARG A 63 -12.69 10.10 -1.30
CA ARG A 63 -11.29 9.70 -1.07
C ARG A 63 -10.76 10.24 0.25
N ARG A 64 -10.97 11.52 0.54
CA ARG A 64 -10.55 12.14 1.82
C ARG A 64 -11.15 11.42 3.02
N ARG A 65 -12.46 11.15 2.99
CA ARG A 65 -13.15 10.42 4.07
C ARG A 65 -12.63 8.99 4.22
N PHE A 66 -12.37 8.31 3.11
CA PHE A 66 -11.73 6.99 3.12
C PHE A 66 -10.35 7.07 3.79
N THR A 67 -9.51 8.04 3.41
CA THR A 67 -8.18 8.23 3.98
C THR A 67 -8.25 8.45 5.48
N THR A 68 -9.10 9.36 5.95
CA THR A 68 -9.30 9.62 7.38
C THR A 68 -9.63 8.35 8.14
N LEU A 69 -10.62 7.57 7.67
CA LEU A 69 -11.06 6.35 8.35
C LEU A 69 -9.99 5.26 8.38
N VAL A 70 -9.19 5.11 7.32
CA VAL A 70 -8.22 4.00 7.23
C VAL A 70 -6.91 4.32 7.95
N VAL A 71 -6.50 5.60 7.98
CA VAL A 71 -5.28 6.06 8.67
C VAL A 71 -5.35 5.85 10.18
N GLU A 72 -6.54 5.92 10.79
CA GLU A 72 -6.75 5.57 12.21
C GLU A 72 -6.32 4.12 12.54
N HIS A 73 -6.21 3.27 11.52
CA HIS A 73 -5.79 1.88 11.65
C HIS A 73 -4.39 1.60 11.08
N VAL A 74 -3.56 2.62 10.85
CA VAL A 74 -2.22 2.47 10.23
C VAL A 74 -1.32 1.47 10.94
N HIS A 75 -1.40 1.39 12.27
CA HIS A 75 -0.61 0.48 13.11
C HIS A 75 -0.82 -1.01 12.77
N ARG A 76 -1.94 -1.38 12.12
CA ARG A 76 -2.27 -2.76 11.72
C ARG A 76 -2.30 -2.95 10.21
N TRP A 77 -1.84 -1.98 9.41
CA TRP A 77 -1.69 -2.19 7.97
C TRP A 77 -0.60 -3.21 7.72
N ARG A 78 -0.94 -4.28 7.02
CA ARG A 78 0.00 -5.31 6.57
C ARG A 78 0.41 -5.06 5.12
N SER A 79 -0.51 -4.65 4.27
CA SER A 79 -0.18 -4.27 2.91
C SER A 79 -0.82 -2.94 2.52
N LEU A 80 -0.10 -2.17 1.71
CA LEU A 80 -0.57 -0.93 1.14
C LEU A 80 -0.27 -0.90 -0.35
N THR A 81 -1.29 -0.59 -1.14
CA THR A 81 -1.16 -0.30 -2.57
C THR A 81 -1.66 1.12 -2.84
N ILE A 82 -0.81 1.95 -3.43
CA ILE A 82 -1.13 3.33 -3.82
C ILE A 82 -1.06 3.44 -5.34
N TRP A 83 -2.16 3.84 -5.98
CA TRP A 83 -2.15 4.26 -7.38
C TRP A 83 -2.39 5.76 -7.44
N ASN A 84 -1.29 6.49 -7.57
CA ASN A 84 -1.25 7.94 -7.64
C ASN A 84 -1.28 8.41 -9.11
N ASN A 85 -1.99 9.51 -9.37
CA ASN A 85 -1.84 10.30 -10.58
C ASN A 85 -1.37 11.71 -10.18
N PRO A 86 -0.15 12.16 -10.55
CA PRO A 86 0.35 13.47 -10.12
C PRO A 86 -0.48 14.64 -10.62
N ARG A 87 -1.33 14.43 -11.63
CA ARG A 87 -2.25 15.46 -12.13
C ARG A 87 -3.48 15.65 -11.22
N ASP A 88 -3.65 14.83 -10.20
CA ASP A 88 -4.76 14.87 -9.26
C ASP A 88 -4.24 15.31 -7.87
N ALA A 89 -4.58 16.54 -7.48
CA ALA A 89 -4.12 17.14 -6.22
C ALA A 89 -4.51 16.31 -4.98
N GLU A 90 -5.62 15.56 -5.04
CA GLU A 90 -6.04 14.71 -3.92
C GLU A 90 -5.15 13.48 -3.76
N ASP A 91 -4.60 12.95 -4.85
CA ASP A 91 -3.69 11.81 -4.77
C ASP A 91 -2.36 12.28 -4.14
N VAL A 92 -1.91 13.51 -4.44
CA VAL A 92 -0.75 14.15 -3.79
C VAL A 92 -1.01 14.34 -2.29
N ASN A 93 -2.17 14.90 -1.91
CA ASN A 93 -2.54 15.08 -0.50
C ASN A 93 -2.60 13.74 0.25
N THR A 94 -3.10 12.69 -0.41
CA THR A 94 -3.14 11.35 0.17
C THR A 94 -1.73 10.86 0.46
N VAL A 95 -0.81 10.95 -0.49
CA VAL A 95 0.60 10.56 -0.29
C VAL A 95 1.26 11.39 0.83
N GLN A 96 1.05 12.71 0.83
CA GLN A 96 1.57 13.61 1.86
C GLN A 96 1.06 13.25 3.27
N SER A 97 -0.20 12.86 3.39
CA SER A 97 -0.77 12.45 4.69
C SER A 97 -0.10 11.21 5.29
N LEU A 98 0.60 10.40 4.47
CA LEU A 98 1.31 9.20 4.92
C LEU A 98 2.73 9.47 5.41
N VAL A 99 3.30 10.64 5.11
CA VAL A 99 4.70 10.98 5.41
C VAL A 99 4.98 10.90 6.91
N HIS A 100 4.06 11.38 7.75
CA HIS A 100 4.26 11.46 9.20
C HIS A 100 3.72 10.27 9.98
N LEU A 101 3.22 9.23 9.30
CA LEU A 101 2.62 8.07 9.95
C LEU A 101 3.67 7.02 10.28
N SER A 102 3.46 6.25 11.34
CA SER A 102 4.23 5.03 11.59
C SER A 102 3.41 3.82 11.17
N ALA A 103 3.99 2.94 10.34
CA ALA A 103 3.34 1.73 9.84
C ALA A 103 4.11 0.47 10.29
N PRO A 104 4.16 0.19 11.61
CA PRO A 104 5.04 -0.83 12.19
C PRO A 104 4.71 -2.27 11.76
N ALA A 105 3.48 -2.52 11.29
CA ALA A 105 3.03 -3.83 10.83
C ALA A 105 3.13 -4.00 9.30
N LEU A 106 3.58 -3.00 8.55
CA LEU A 106 3.56 -3.01 7.10
C LEU A 106 4.62 -3.98 6.56
N GLU A 107 4.18 -5.00 5.82
CA GLU A 107 5.01 -6.02 5.21
C GLU A 107 5.19 -5.81 3.70
N VAL A 108 4.16 -5.24 3.04
CA VAL A 108 4.10 -5.08 1.60
C VAL A 108 3.69 -3.66 1.22
N LEU A 109 4.52 -2.99 0.43
CA LEU A 109 4.24 -1.69 -0.14
C LEU A 109 4.32 -1.75 -1.66
N THR A 110 3.26 -1.29 -2.32
CA THR A 110 3.21 -1.13 -3.78
C THR A 110 2.79 0.29 -4.11
N CYS A 111 3.70 1.07 -4.68
CA CYS A 111 3.41 2.42 -5.12
C CYS A 111 3.48 2.49 -6.65
N ARG A 112 2.42 3.00 -7.27
CA ARG A 112 2.32 3.21 -8.70
C ARG A 112 1.93 4.64 -8.99
N GLY A 113 2.59 5.26 -9.95
CA GLY A 113 2.29 6.61 -10.41
C GLY A 113 3.47 7.55 -10.24
N ARG A 114 3.53 8.54 -11.13
CA ARG A 114 4.60 9.54 -11.14
C ARG A 114 4.51 10.43 -9.91
N GLN A 115 5.50 10.36 -9.04
CA GLN A 115 5.64 11.19 -7.84
C GLN A 115 7.13 11.49 -7.66
N GLU A 116 7.44 12.69 -7.18
CA GLU A 116 8.78 13.01 -6.68
C GLU A 116 9.14 12.11 -5.50
N ALA A 117 10.42 12.07 -5.12
CA ALA A 117 10.85 11.29 -3.98
C ALA A 117 10.13 11.76 -2.71
N VAL A 118 9.35 10.86 -2.10
CA VAL A 118 8.65 11.12 -0.84
C VAL A 118 9.05 10.06 0.19
N ASP A 119 9.49 10.50 1.36
CA ASP A 119 9.78 9.61 2.48
C ASP A 119 8.46 9.18 3.14
N LEU A 120 7.93 8.05 2.67
CA LEU A 120 6.70 7.49 3.24
C LEU A 120 6.97 7.02 4.67
N PHE A 121 6.01 7.23 5.55
CA PHE A 121 6.06 6.77 6.93
C PHE A 121 7.25 7.28 7.76
N SER A 122 7.94 8.34 7.32
CA SER A 122 9.17 8.84 7.96
C SER A 122 10.23 7.75 8.14
N GLY A 123 10.23 6.74 7.25
CA GLY A 123 11.11 5.57 7.37
C GLY A 123 10.62 4.49 8.34
N GLU A 124 9.53 4.70 9.07
CA GLU A 124 9.02 3.85 10.16
C GLU A 124 8.11 2.72 9.66
N ALA A 125 8.66 1.85 8.80
CA ALA A 125 8.03 0.61 8.34
C ALA A 125 9.01 -0.57 8.47
N HIS A 126 9.50 -0.82 9.69
CA HIS A 126 10.57 -1.78 10.00
C HIS A 126 10.30 -3.24 9.62
N ARG A 127 9.03 -3.60 9.36
CA ARG A 127 8.63 -4.95 8.93
C ARG A 127 8.47 -5.08 7.42
N LEU A 128 8.78 -4.03 6.66
CA LEU A 128 8.62 -4.04 5.23
C LEU A 128 9.57 -5.07 4.61
N ARG A 129 9.00 -6.02 3.88
CA ARG A 129 9.75 -7.09 3.21
C ARG A 129 9.64 -7.00 1.71
N ARG A 130 8.56 -6.41 1.19
CA ARG A 130 8.27 -6.39 -0.24
C ARG A 130 7.95 -4.98 -0.68
N LEU A 131 8.85 -4.40 -1.46
CA LEU A 131 8.69 -3.06 -2.01
C LEU A 131 8.56 -3.15 -3.53
N LYS A 132 7.47 -2.60 -4.06
CA LYS A 132 7.24 -2.44 -5.50
C LYS A 132 7.01 -0.99 -5.84
N LEU A 133 7.86 -0.44 -6.68
CA LEU A 133 7.78 0.94 -7.15
C LEU A 133 7.58 0.94 -8.66
N GLN A 134 6.51 1.57 -9.13
CA GLN A 134 6.23 1.74 -10.55
C GLN A 134 6.01 3.21 -10.88
N GLN A 135 6.97 3.84 -11.55
CA GLN A 135 6.99 5.30 -11.78
C GLN A 135 6.97 6.12 -10.48
N PHE A 136 7.17 5.50 -9.32
CA PHE A 136 7.10 6.13 -8.01
C PHE A 136 8.50 6.14 -7.38
N CYS A 137 8.84 7.21 -6.66
CA CYS A 137 10.18 7.39 -6.10
C CYS A 137 10.10 7.56 -4.59
N ILE A 138 11.05 6.96 -3.87
CA ILE A 138 11.30 7.22 -2.46
C ILE A 138 12.78 7.60 -2.30
N PRO A 139 13.18 8.30 -1.23
CA PRO A 139 14.59 8.54 -0.94
C PRO A 139 15.33 7.22 -0.79
N TRP A 140 16.47 7.08 -1.47
CA TRP A 140 17.26 5.84 -1.45
C TRP A 140 18.04 5.66 -0.15
N GLU A 141 18.08 6.69 0.67
CA GLU A 141 18.61 6.71 2.03
C GLU A 141 17.54 6.35 3.08
N SER A 142 16.30 6.08 2.65
CA SER A 142 15.20 5.75 3.56
C SER A 142 15.44 4.42 4.27
N LYS A 143 15.17 4.38 5.58
CA LYS A 143 15.31 3.16 6.40
C LYS A 143 14.38 2.03 5.97
N MET A 144 13.32 2.34 5.24
CA MET A 144 12.39 1.35 4.66
C MET A 144 13.04 0.43 3.63
N LEU A 145 14.21 0.80 3.11
CA LEU A 145 14.97 0.00 2.14
C LEU A 145 15.86 -1.06 2.80
N SER A 146 15.78 -1.22 4.12
CA SER A 146 16.46 -2.27 4.86
C SER A 146 15.57 -3.49 5.09
N GLY A 147 16.18 -4.67 5.23
CA GLY A 147 15.47 -5.91 5.53
C GLY A 147 14.51 -6.42 4.45
N LEU A 148 14.65 -5.95 3.19
CA LEU A 148 13.79 -6.35 2.09
C LEU A 148 14.08 -7.79 1.64
N GLU A 149 13.01 -8.52 1.29
CA GLU A 149 13.04 -9.80 0.57
C GLU A 149 12.84 -9.59 -0.94
N ILE A 150 12.01 -8.60 -1.32
CA ILE A 150 11.69 -8.31 -2.73
C ILE A 150 11.77 -6.81 -2.97
N LEU A 151 12.53 -6.42 -4.00
CA LEU A 151 12.62 -5.07 -4.52
C LEU A 151 12.29 -5.09 -6.03
N ASP A 152 11.14 -4.52 -6.40
CA ASP A 152 10.65 -4.49 -7.79
C ASP A 152 10.54 -3.02 -8.25
N LEU A 153 11.46 -2.61 -9.10
CA LEU A 153 11.57 -1.26 -9.63
C LEU A 153 11.19 -1.26 -11.10
N LYS A 154 10.14 -0.50 -11.43
CA LYS A 154 9.59 -0.40 -12.78
C LYS A 154 9.45 1.04 -13.20
N ASN A 155 10.06 1.43 -14.32
CA ASN A 155 9.85 2.71 -14.97
C ASN A 155 10.11 3.91 -14.02
N ILE A 156 11.16 3.85 -13.19
CA ILE A 156 11.46 4.86 -12.15
C ILE A 156 11.93 6.21 -12.74
N GLY A 157 12.16 6.27 -14.06
CA GLY A 157 12.54 7.51 -14.75
C GLY A 157 13.91 8.02 -14.30
N THR A 158 14.06 9.35 -14.20
CA THR A 158 15.32 10.01 -13.82
C THR A 158 15.71 9.84 -12.35
N ASN A 159 14.83 9.28 -11.52
CA ASN A 159 15.03 9.13 -10.08
C ASN A 159 15.51 7.73 -9.69
N LEU A 160 16.17 7.05 -10.64
CA LEU A 160 16.80 5.75 -10.40
C LEU A 160 17.87 5.88 -9.31
N PRO A 161 18.08 4.82 -8.50
CA PRO A 161 19.20 4.81 -7.56
C PRO A 161 20.50 4.85 -8.35
N SER A 162 21.47 5.61 -7.85
CA SER A 162 22.86 5.40 -8.25
C SER A 162 23.30 3.97 -7.91
N VAL A 163 24.35 3.48 -8.57
CA VAL A 163 24.91 2.16 -8.26
C VAL A 163 25.30 2.06 -6.78
N VAL A 164 25.84 3.13 -6.21
CA VAL A 164 26.22 3.18 -4.79
C VAL A 164 25.01 3.05 -3.87
N GLN A 165 23.93 3.79 -4.15
CA GLN A 165 22.67 3.69 -3.39
C GLN A 165 22.04 2.30 -3.52
N LEU A 166 22.06 1.71 -4.71
CA LEU A 166 21.57 0.37 -4.93
C LEU A 166 22.39 -0.65 -4.13
N LEU A 167 23.72 -0.59 -4.18
CA LEU A 167 24.60 -1.47 -3.40
C LEU A 167 24.38 -1.31 -1.89
N ALA A 168 24.20 -0.07 -1.41
CA ALA A 168 23.86 0.19 -0.02
C ALA A 168 22.51 -0.44 0.39
N THR A 169 21.49 -0.34 -0.49
CA THR A 169 20.19 -0.97 -0.29
C THR A 169 20.32 -2.51 -0.22
N LEU A 170 21.14 -3.10 -1.11
CA LEU A 170 21.41 -4.54 -1.11
C LEU A 170 22.14 -4.98 0.17
N ALA A 171 23.15 -4.22 0.60
CA ALA A 171 23.88 -4.49 1.83
C ALA A 171 22.98 -4.40 3.07
N ALA A 172 22.03 -3.46 3.09
CA ALA A 172 21.03 -3.31 4.16
C ALA A 172 19.93 -4.39 4.12
N SER A 173 19.85 -5.20 3.07
CA SER A 173 18.82 -6.22 2.85
C SER A 173 19.45 -7.59 2.52
N PRO A 174 20.19 -8.21 3.46
CA PRO A 174 20.85 -9.49 3.23
C PRO A 174 19.88 -10.65 2.93
N GLY A 175 18.60 -10.50 3.26
CA GLY A 175 17.53 -11.46 2.95
C GLY A 175 16.87 -11.25 1.58
N LEU A 176 17.39 -10.36 0.73
CA LEU A 176 16.81 -10.07 -0.58
C LEU A 176 16.92 -11.29 -1.49
N VAL A 177 15.78 -11.86 -1.87
CA VAL A 177 15.68 -13.02 -2.77
C VAL A 177 15.34 -12.62 -4.20
N GLU A 178 14.74 -11.44 -4.40
CA GLU A 178 14.28 -11.00 -5.70
C GLU A 178 14.55 -9.50 -5.90
N LEU A 179 15.40 -9.19 -6.89
CA LEU A 179 15.59 -7.85 -7.42
C LEU A 179 15.07 -7.81 -8.86
N ARG A 180 14.13 -6.90 -9.15
CA ARG A 180 13.65 -6.65 -10.51
C ARG A 180 13.89 -5.20 -10.88
N LEU A 181 14.59 -5.00 -11.99
CA LEU A 181 14.89 -3.69 -12.56
C LEU A 181 14.35 -3.67 -13.99
N ASN A 182 13.27 -2.94 -14.21
CA ASN A 182 12.73 -2.72 -15.55
C ASN A 182 12.74 -1.21 -15.86
N SER A 183 13.64 -0.77 -16.73
CA SER A 183 13.44 0.47 -17.48
C SER A 183 12.47 0.15 -18.63
N SER A 184 11.46 0.98 -18.84
CA SER A 184 10.89 1.07 -20.19
C SER A 184 11.66 2.16 -20.88
N ASP A 185 12.45 1.75 -21.87
CA ASP A 185 13.14 2.65 -22.79
C ASP A 185 12.07 3.25 -23.72
N HIS A 186 11.35 4.25 -23.23
CA HIS A 186 10.55 5.12 -24.08
C HIS A 186 11.42 6.35 -24.40
N TYR A 187 12.21 6.18 -25.47
CA TYR A 187 12.74 7.28 -26.28
C TYR A 187 11.60 8.12 -26.86
#